data_AF-A0A933NWH4-F1
#
_entry.id   AF-A0A933NWH4-F1
#
_cell.length_a   1.000
_cell.length_b   1.000
_cell.length_c   1.000
_cell.angle_alpha   90.00
_cell.angle_beta   90.00
_cell.angle_gamma   90.00
#
_symmetry.space_group_name_H-M   'P 1'
#
loop_
_entity.id
_entity.type
_entity.pdbx_description
1 polymer ?
#
loop_
_entity_poly.entity_id
_entity_poly.type
_entity_poly.pdbx_seq_one_letter_code
_entity_poly.pdbx_strand_id
1 'polypeptide(L)'
;MRNAGALALAVIAVGAAAAAQSPGPNPLPWAYGYVTPGPDPLPPPCPPDAKPYTCSRPGRPWEEDPVLLRLPGSDRAFTITQIQTHYDPADWYPTEHPSPVPDIVQHGHQRDLLRACAHCHYHNGQGKPENGHVGGLPVNYFLQQLALFRSGGRASADPRKANHAEMAQIARFLSDGEMKAAAEYYAA
;
A
#
# COMPACT_ATOMS: atom_id res chain seq x y z
N MET A 1 77.20 -29.68 8.51
CA MET A 1 76.58 -30.15 7.24
C MET A 1 75.17 -30.62 7.55
N ARG A 2 74.17 -30.09 6.81
CA ARG A 2 72.76 -30.58 6.62
C ARG A 2 71.83 -30.45 7.85
N ASN A 3 70.60 -29.96 7.81
CA ASN A 3 69.77 -29.29 6.80
C ASN A 3 68.66 -28.55 7.60
N ALA A 4 68.50 -27.23 7.41
CA ALA A 4 67.36 -26.49 7.95
C ALA A 4 66.14 -26.71 7.04
N GLY A 5 65.18 -27.53 7.48
CA GLY A 5 63.90 -27.69 6.80
C GLY A 5 62.94 -26.60 7.27
N ALA A 6 62.68 -25.59 6.44
CA ALA A 6 61.61 -24.63 6.67
C ALA A 6 60.26 -25.32 6.46
N LEU A 7 59.49 -25.49 7.54
CA LEU A 7 58.07 -25.85 7.45
C LEU A 7 57.29 -24.63 6.95
N ALA A 8 56.84 -24.64 5.70
CA ALA A 8 55.87 -23.68 5.22
C ALA A 8 54.48 -24.04 5.75
N LEU A 9 53.98 -23.28 6.73
CA LEU A 9 52.57 -23.32 7.11
C LEU A 9 51.74 -22.67 5.99
N ALA A 10 51.06 -23.49 5.19
CA ALA A 10 50.05 -23.01 4.27
C ALA A 10 48.80 -22.62 5.07
N VAL A 11 48.55 -21.31 5.20
CA VAL A 11 47.28 -20.78 5.71
C VAL A 11 46.23 -20.98 4.62
N ILE A 12 45.39 -22.00 4.76
CA ILE A 12 44.20 -22.17 3.91
C ILE A 12 43.16 -21.16 4.39
N ALA A 13 43.11 -20.00 3.75
CA ALA A 13 42.01 -19.07 3.90
C ALA A 13 40.77 -19.70 3.25
N VAL A 14 39.89 -20.30 4.05
CA VAL A 14 38.55 -20.67 3.59
C VAL A 14 37.78 -19.37 3.42
N GLY A 15 37.85 -18.80 2.21
CA GLY A 15 36.97 -17.72 1.81
C GLY A 15 35.55 -18.26 1.74
N ALA A 16 34.74 -17.99 2.76
CA ALA A 16 33.30 -18.12 2.66
C ALA A 16 32.82 -17.04 1.67
N ALA A 17 32.84 -17.35 0.38
CA ALA A 17 32.09 -16.60 -0.59
C ALA A 17 30.61 -16.77 -0.21
N ALA A 18 30.03 -15.74 0.41
CA ALA A 18 28.59 -15.63 0.51
C ALA A 18 28.05 -15.55 -0.92
N ALA A 19 27.70 -16.70 -1.49
CA ALA A 19 26.96 -16.75 -2.74
C ALA A 19 25.60 -16.12 -2.45
N ALA A 20 25.46 -14.83 -2.80
CA ALA A 20 24.15 -14.23 -2.92
C ALA A 20 23.37 -15.08 -3.92
N GLN A 21 22.32 -15.73 -3.45
CA GLN A 21 21.45 -16.52 -4.31
C GLN A 21 20.89 -15.59 -5.37
N SER A 22 21.24 -15.84 -6.63
CA SER A 22 20.64 -15.13 -7.75
C SER A 22 19.12 -15.29 -7.65
N PRO A 23 18.33 -14.20 -7.67
CA PRO A 23 16.89 -14.33 -7.72
C PRO A 23 16.52 -15.21 -8.91
N GLY A 24 15.65 -16.20 -8.68
CA GLY A 24 15.13 -17.06 -9.73
C GLY A 24 14.45 -16.27 -10.86
N PRO A 25 14.01 -16.93 -11.95
CA PRO A 25 13.53 -16.28 -13.17
C PRO A 25 12.31 -15.35 -13.00
N ASN A 26 11.71 -15.30 -11.80
CA ASN A 26 10.65 -14.37 -11.46
C ASN A 26 10.83 -13.92 -10.00
N PRO A 27 11.75 -12.99 -9.70
CA PRO A 27 11.90 -12.48 -8.35
C PRO A 27 10.60 -11.85 -7.89
N LEU A 28 10.18 -12.13 -6.66
CA LEU A 28 9.10 -11.40 -6.01
C LEU A 28 9.62 -9.99 -5.70
N PRO A 29 9.27 -8.94 -6.46
CA PRO A 29 9.98 -7.67 -6.37
C PRO A 29 9.73 -6.91 -5.07
N TRP A 30 8.67 -7.29 -4.38
CA TRP A 30 8.34 -6.77 -3.05
C TRP A 30 9.20 -7.39 -1.92
N ALA A 31 9.86 -8.53 -2.17
CA ALA A 31 10.59 -9.30 -1.15
C ALA A 31 12.09 -8.95 -1.05
N TYR A 32 12.62 -8.18 -2.01
CA TYR A 32 14.04 -7.83 -2.06
C TYR A 32 14.24 -6.32 -2.28
N GLY A 33 15.21 -5.74 -1.58
CA GLY A 33 15.65 -4.37 -1.83
C GLY A 33 16.49 -4.32 -3.11
N TYR A 34 16.03 -3.60 -4.12
CA TYR A 34 16.80 -3.38 -5.34
C TYR A 34 17.77 -2.20 -5.17
N VAL A 35 19.06 -2.41 -5.44
CA VAL A 35 20.06 -1.34 -5.49
C VAL A 35 19.79 -0.39 -6.67
N THR A 36 19.31 -0.95 -7.78
CA THR A 36 18.84 -0.20 -8.94
C THR A 36 17.33 -0.39 -9.05
N PRO A 37 16.51 0.65 -8.83
CA PRO A 37 15.07 0.60 -9.06
C PRO A 37 14.74 -0.08 -10.40
N GLY A 38 13.81 -1.03 -10.40
CA GLY A 38 13.30 -1.64 -11.64
C GLY A 38 12.76 -0.57 -12.60
N PRO A 39 12.63 -0.88 -13.91
CA PRO A 39 12.31 0.08 -14.97
C PRO A 39 10.86 0.60 -14.92
N ASP A 40 10.18 0.50 -13.78
CA ASP A 40 8.80 0.91 -13.63
C ASP A 40 8.68 2.39 -13.97
N PRO A 41 7.80 2.75 -14.91
CA PRO A 41 7.59 4.14 -15.27
C PRO A 41 7.16 4.93 -14.04
N LEU A 42 7.60 6.19 -13.99
CA LEU A 42 7.07 7.14 -13.02
C LEU A 42 5.55 7.21 -13.15
N PRO A 43 4.83 7.38 -12.03
CA PRO A 43 3.39 7.55 -12.09
C PRO A 43 3.02 8.86 -12.79
N PRO A 44 1.74 9.04 -13.19
CA PRO A 44 1.28 10.31 -13.73
C PRO A 44 1.64 11.48 -12.80
N PRO A 45 1.93 12.67 -13.36
CA PRO A 45 2.16 13.86 -12.54
C PRO A 45 0.98 14.13 -11.60
N CYS A 46 1.29 14.62 -10.40
CA CYS A 46 0.30 14.94 -9.37
C CYS A 46 0.34 16.45 -9.06
N PRO A 47 -0.13 17.33 -9.98
CA PRO A 47 -0.15 18.76 -9.72
C PRO A 47 -1.13 19.11 -8.59
N PRO A 48 -1.00 20.28 -7.95
CA PRO A 48 -1.81 20.63 -6.77
C PRO A 48 -3.32 20.65 -6.98
N ASP A 49 -3.78 20.86 -8.21
CA ASP A 49 -5.18 20.90 -8.65
C ASP A 49 -5.71 19.57 -9.18
N ALA A 50 -4.88 18.52 -9.21
CA ALA A 50 -5.30 17.19 -9.62
C ALA A 50 -6.32 16.59 -8.65
N LYS A 51 -7.37 16.00 -9.20
CA LYS A 51 -8.27 15.13 -8.43
C LYS A 51 -7.51 13.87 -7.98
N PRO A 52 -7.82 13.27 -6.82
CA PRO A 52 -7.01 12.19 -6.26
C PRO A 52 -6.77 11.00 -7.18
N TYR A 53 -7.82 10.47 -7.82
CA TYR A 53 -7.63 9.33 -8.73
C TYR A 53 -6.82 9.65 -9.99
N THR A 54 -6.78 10.92 -10.44
CA THR A 54 -6.12 11.29 -11.71
C THR A 54 -4.60 11.19 -11.64
N CYS A 55 -4.02 11.17 -10.44
CA CYS A 55 -2.60 10.94 -10.21
C CYS A 55 -2.27 9.52 -9.73
N SER A 56 -3.26 8.62 -9.68
CA SER A 56 -3.05 7.20 -9.40
C SER A 56 -2.37 6.51 -10.58
N ARG A 57 -1.68 5.40 -10.30
CA ARG A 57 -1.37 4.43 -11.37
C ARG A 57 -2.69 3.88 -11.92
N PRO A 58 -2.86 3.82 -13.25
CA PRO A 58 -4.00 3.12 -13.82
C PRO A 58 -3.92 1.65 -13.39
N GLY A 59 -5.05 1.13 -12.92
CA GLY A 59 -5.20 -0.31 -12.68
C GLY A 59 -5.00 -1.08 -13.99
N ARG A 60 -4.66 -2.36 -13.89
CA ARG A 60 -4.73 -3.23 -15.06
C ARG A 60 -6.20 -3.31 -15.50
N PRO A 61 -6.51 -3.33 -16.81
CA PRO A 61 -7.85 -3.67 -17.25
C PRO A 61 -8.22 -5.05 -16.69
N TRP A 62 -9.46 -5.18 -16.25
CA TRP A 62 -10.00 -6.43 -15.72
C TRP A 62 -11.12 -6.88 -16.65
N GLU A 63 -11.24 -8.19 -16.84
CA GLU A 63 -12.37 -8.74 -17.57
C GLU A 63 -13.58 -8.79 -16.63
N GLU A 64 -14.71 -8.29 -17.10
CA GLU A 64 -15.95 -8.36 -16.35
C GLU A 64 -16.46 -9.81 -16.34
N ASP A 65 -16.63 -10.38 -15.16
CA ASP A 65 -17.11 -11.74 -14.96
C ASP A 65 -18.28 -11.74 -13.96
N PRO A 66 -19.46 -12.31 -14.31
CA PRO A 66 -20.58 -12.44 -13.38
C PRO A 66 -20.36 -13.48 -12.27
N VAL A 67 -19.26 -14.24 -12.26
CA VAL A 67 -18.95 -15.25 -11.25
C VAL A 67 -18.82 -14.61 -9.86
N LEU A 68 -19.61 -15.12 -8.92
CA LEU A 68 -19.55 -14.75 -7.50
C LEU A 68 -18.43 -15.52 -6.79
N LEU A 69 -17.43 -14.79 -6.31
CA LEU A 69 -16.33 -15.31 -5.51
C LEU A 69 -16.69 -15.29 -4.03
N ARG A 70 -16.16 -16.27 -3.28
CA ARG A 70 -16.39 -16.44 -1.84
C ARG A 70 -15.07 -16.67 -1.12
N LEU A 71 -14.99 -16.20 0.13
CA LEU A 71 -13.85 -16.44 1.00
C LEU A 71 -14.25 -17.35 2.18
N PRO A 72 -13.34 -18.21 2.68
CA PRO A 72 -13.58 -19.01 3.86
C PRO A 72 -13.98 -18.14 5.06
N GLY A 73 -15.08 -18.48 5.74
CA GLY A 73 -15.55 -17.75 6.92
C GLY A 73 -16.41 -16.51 6.63
N SER A 74 -16.60 -16.13 5.36
CA SER A 74 -17.52 -15.08 4.94
C SER A 74 -18.83 -15.66 4.41
N ASP A 75 -19.96 -15.03 4.76
CA ASP A 75 -21.27 -15.30 4.14
C ASP A 75 -21.50 -14.48 2.85
N ARG A 76 -20.57 -13.58 2.52
CA ARG A 76 -20.65 -12.67 1.37
C ARG A 76 -20.12 -13.32 0.11
N ALA A 77 -20.55 -12.78 -1.02
CA ALA A 77 -20.04 -13.14 -2.33
C ALA A 77 -20.06 -11.92 -3.24
N PHE A 78 -18.99 -11.75 -4.01
CA PHE A 78 -18.80 -10.59 -4.88
C PHE A 78 -18.24 -11.01 -6.23
N THR A 79 -18.60 -10.28 -7.29
CA THR A 79 -17.92 -10.38 -8.59
C THR A 79 -16.58 -9.65 -8.56
N ILE A 80 -15.71 -9.92 -9.53
CA ILE A 80 -14.45 -9.18 -9.69
C ILE A 80 -14.69 -7.68 -9.79
N THR A 81 -15.72 -7.26 -10.52
CA THR A 81 -16.12 -5.85 -10.63
C THR A 81 -16.46 -5.22 -9.28
N GLN A 82 -17.21 -5.94 -8.43
CA GLN A 82 -17.56 -5.48 -7.08
C GLN A 82 -16.34 -5.45 -6.15
N ILE A 83 -15.37 -6.33 -6.34
CA ILE A 83 -14.15 -6.37 -5.53
C ILE A 83 -13.21 -5.21 -5.88
N GLN A 84 -13.16 -4.82 -7.15
CA GLN A 84 -12.21 -3.84 -7.66
C GLN A 84 -12.75 -2.42 -7.74
N THR A 85 -14.02 -2.22 -7.38
CA THR A 85 -14.63 -0.90 -7.37
C THR A 85 -13.86 0.08 -6.48
N HIS A 86 -13.81 1.33 -6.92
CA HIS A 86 -13.22 2.45 -6.18
C HIS A 86 -14.17 3.03 -5.11
N TYR A 87 -15.45 2.73 -5.25
CA TYR A 87 -16.55 3.24 -4.43
C TYR A 87 -17.41 2.03 -4.06
N ASP A 88 -17.75 1.88 -2.79
CA ASP A 88 -18.33 0.64 -2.25
C ASP A 88 -17.44 -0.61 -2.37
N PRO A 89 -16.19 -0.59 -1.87
CA PRO A 89 -15.34 -1.78 -1.86
C PRO A 89 -16.03 -2.95 -1.16
N ALA A 90 -15.80 -4.16 -1.67
CA ALA A 90 -16.31 -5.38 -1.09
C ALA A 90 -15.89 -5.53 0.39
N ASP A 91 -16.89 -5.50 1.28
CA ASP A 91 -16.75 -5.84 2.69
C ASP A 91 -16.97 -7.35 2.88
N TRP A 92 -15.88 -8.09 2.93
CA TRP A 92 -15.92 -9.54 3.09
C TRP A 92 -16.29 -9.97 4.51
N TYR A 93 -15.99 -9.18 5.53
CA TYR A 93 -16.17 -9.54 6.93
C TYR A 93 -16.75 -8.35 7.73
N PRO A 94 -18.05 -8.05 7.58
CA PRO A 94 -18.67 -6.89 8.22
C PRO A 94 -18.64 -6.91 9.76
N THR A 95 -18.34 -8.08 10.34
CA THR A 95 -18.24 -8.28 11.79
C THR A 95 -16.82 -8.07 12.33
N GLU A 96 -15.83 -7.85 11.46
CA GLU A 96 -14.41 -7.70 11.83
C GLU A 96 -13.93 -6.23 11.86
N HIS A 97 -14.86 -5.28 11.82
CA HIS A 97 -14.56 -3.86 11.95
C HIS A 97 -15.73 -3.11 12.62
N PRO A 98 -15.52 -1.87 13.08
CA PRO A 98 -16.57 -1.06 13.69
C PRO A 98 -17.77 -0.86 12.76
N SER A 99 -18.95 -0.67 13.35
CA SER A 99 -20.19 -0.36 12.64
C SER A 99 -20.95 0.74 13.39
N PRO A 100 -21.54 1.74 12.70
CA PRO A 100 -21.60 1.88 11.24
C PRO A 100 -20.28 2.36 10.62
N VAL A 101 -20.05 1.97 9.36
CA VAL A 101 -18.91 2.47 8.55
C VAL A 101 -19.23 3.90 8.08
N PRO A 102 -18.36 4.89 8.29
CA PRO A 102 -18.58 6.24 7.80
C PRO A 102 -18.66 6.30 6.26
N ASP A 103 -19.48 7.22 5.73
CA ASP A 103 -19.65 7.37 4.28
C ASP A 103 -18.33 7.60 3.53
N ILE A 104 -17.39 8.36 4.10
CA ILE A 104 -16.10 8.60 3.47
C ILE A 104 -15.24 7.31 3.38
N VAL A 105 -15.41 6.40 4.36
CA VAL A 105 -14.69 5.13 4.39
C VAL A 105 -15.29 4.14 3.40
N GLN A 106 -16.61 4.08 3.30
CA GLN A 106 -17.35 3.13 2.47
C GLN A 106 -17.49 3.60 1.01
N HIS A 107 -17.86 4.85 0.79
CA HIS A 107 -18.29 5.37 -0.52
C HIS A 107 -17.27 6.34 -1.11
N GLY A 108 -16.55 7.12 -0.30
CA GLY A 108 -15.72 8.22 -0.81
C GLY A 108 -16.58 9.29 -1.51
N HIS A 109 -15.95 10.14 -2.35
CA HIS A 109 -16.64 11.15 -3.17
C HIS A 109 -16.44 10.87 -4.66
N GLN A 110 -17.39 10.14 -5.27
CA GLN A 110 -17.30 9.79 -6.69
C GLN A 110 -17.22 11.00 -7.63
N ARG A 111 -17.91 12.10 -7.31
CA ARG A 111 -17.86 13.35 -8.11
C ARG A 111 -16.47 13.99 -8.13
N ASP A 112 -15.72 13.83 -7.05
CA ASP A 112 -14.39 14.42 -6.84
C ASP A 112 -13.27 13.43 -7.14
N LEU A 113 -13.62 12.22 -7.56
CA LEU A 113 -12.69 11.11 -7.75
C LEU A 113 -11.86 10.80 -6.48
N LEU A 114 -12.47 10.99 -5.31
CA LEU A 114 -11.92 10.60 -4.02
C LEU A 114 -12.44 9.20 -3.71
N ARG A 115 -11.57 8.20 -3.84
CA ARG A 115 -11.94 6.80 -3.63
C ARG A 115 -12.25 6.51 -2.16
N ALA A 116 -13.14 5.57 -1.91
CA ALA A 116 -13.45 5.09 -0.56
C ALA A 116 -12.16 4.72 0.19
N CYS A 117 -12.02 5.10 1.47
CA CYS A 117 -10.81 4.79 2.24
C CYS A 117 -10.56 3.27 2.28
N ALA A 118 -11.64 2.49 2.40
CA ALA A 118 -11.59 1.03 2.40
C ALA A 118 -11.04 0.42 1.10
N HIS A 119 -11.01 1.16 -0.01
CA HIS A 119 -10.44 0.64 -1.27
C HIS A 119 -8.95 0.33 -1.15
N CYS A 120 -8.22 1.14 -0.38
CA CYS A 120 -6.77 0.99 -0.16
C CYS A 120 -6.45 0.46 1.25
N HIS A 121 -7.24 0.88 2.24
CA HIS A 121 -6.99 0.58 3.65
C HIS A 121 -7.82 -0.61 4.18
N TYR A 122 -8.73 -1.17 3.37
CA TYR A 122 -9.77 -2.10 3.79
C TYR A 122 -10.66 -1.55 4.92
N HIS A 123 -11.78 -2.21 5.17
CA HIS A 123 -12.71 -1.79 6.23
C HIS A 123 -12.10 -1.91 7.63
N ASN A 124 -11.24 -2.90 7.84
CA ASN A 124 -10.55 -3.13 9.12
C ASN A 124 -9.22 -2.36 9.27
N GLY A 125 -8.85 -1.52 8.29
CA GLY A 125 -7.64 -0.70 8.36
C GLY A 125 -6.32 -1.45 8.14
N GLN A 126 -6.36 -2.75 7.79
CA GLN A 126 -5.13 -3.53 7.56
C GLN A 126 -4.39 -3.13 6.28
N GLY A 127 -5.14 -2.63 5.29
CA GLY A 127 -4.62 -2.17 4.01
C GLY A 127 -4.18 -3.28 3.06
N LYS A 128 -4.11 -2.91 1.77
CA LYS A 128 -3.46 -3.71 0.74
C LYS A 128 -1.94 -3.77 0.99
N PRO A 129 -1.22 -4.77 0.45
CA PRO A 129 0.23 -4.92 0.66
C PRO A 129 1.07 -3.67 0.31
N GLU A 130 0.60 -2.86 -0.63
CA GLU A 130 1.24 -1.63 -1.07
C GLU A 130 0.90 -0.39 -0.21
N ASN A 131 -0.07 -0.50 0.71
CA ASN A 131 -0.60 0.58 1.54
C ASN A 131 -0.18 0.42 3.01
N GLY A 132 -0.14 1.55 3.72
CA GLY A 132 0.14 1.54 5.16
C GLY A 132 -1.05 1.05 5.97
N HIS A 133 -0.77 0.31 7.03
CA HIS A 133 -1.73 -0.05 8.07
C HIS A 133 -2.23 1.21 8.80
N VAL A 134 -3.55 1.32 8.99
CA VAL A 134 -4.19 2.46 9.66
C VAL A 134 -5.10 2.08 10.81
N GLY A 135 -5.41 0.78 10.97
CA GLY A 135 -6.23 0.28 12.08
C GLY A 135 -5.55 0.48 13.44
N GLY A 136 -6.32 0.83 14.48
CA GLY A 136 -5.84 1.05 15.83
C GLY A 136 -4.87 2.23 16.01
N LEU A 137 -4.68 3.07 15.00
CA LEU A 137 -3.86 4.28 15.15
C LEU A 137 -4.56 5.29 16.07
N PRO A 138 -3.84 5.98 16.97
CA PRO A 138 -4.43 7.05 17.76
C PRO A 138 -5.04 8.14 16.87
N VAL A 139 -6.26 8.58 17.20
CA VAL A 139 -7.00 9.60 16.43
C VAL A 139 -6.16 10.85 16.17
N ASN A 140 -5.44 11.34 17.19
CA ASN A 140 -4.57 12.51 17.06
C ASN A 140 -3.41 12.28 16.08
N TYR A 141 -2.81 11.09 16.08
CA TYR A 141 -1.76 10.73 15.13
C TYR A 141 -2.34 10.68 13.71
N PHE A 142 -3.48 10.03 13.51
CA PHE A 142 -4.15 9.94 12.22
C PHE A 142 -4.42 11.33 11.63
N LEU A 143 -5.03 12.22 12.43
CA LEU A 143 -5.32 13.60 12.02
C LEU A 143 -4.05 14.39 11.71
N GLN A 144 -3.00 14.24 12.52
CA GLN A 144 -1.70 14.85 12.25
C GLN A 144 -1.10 14.36 10.93
N GLN A 145 -1.23 13.07 10.61
CA GLN A 145 -0.76 12.52 9.35
C GLN A 145 -1.53 13.08 8.16
N LEU A 146 -2.86 13.18 8.24
CA LEU A 146 -3.67 13.81 7.21
C LEU A 146 -3.33 15.29 7.02
N ALA A 147 -3.08 16.03 8.10
CA ALA A 147 -2.65 17.42 8.02
C ALA A 147 -1.29 17.58 7.30
N LEU A 148 -0.34 16.67 7.57
CA LEU A 148 0.95 16.65 6.88
C LEU A 148 0.82 16.26 5.41
N PHE A 149 -0.08 15.34 5.06
CA PHE A 149 -0.39 15.03 3.67
C PHE A 149 -1.00 16.24 2.95
N ARG A 150 -1.99 16.90 3.58
CA ARG A 150 -2.68 18.07 3.03
C ARG A 150 -1.69 19.22 2.73
N SER A 151 -0.77 19.49 3.67
CA SER A 151 0.24 20.55 3.54
C SER A 151 1.47 20.19 2.72
N GLY A 152 1.66 18.91 2.40
CA GLY A 152 2.89 18.41 1.75
C GLY A 152 4.06 18.16 2.72
N GLY A 153 3.86 18.32 4.02
CA GLY A 153 4.85 18.00 5.06
C GLY A 153 5.13 16.49 5.22
N ARG A 154 4.34 15.62 4.60
CA ARG A 154 4.60 14.19 4.48
C ARG A 154 4.86 13.85 3.01
N ALA A 155 6.02 13.29 2.72
CA ALA A 155 6.49 12.91 1.38
C ALA A 155 7.12 11.51 1.38
N SER A 156 7.07 10.84 0.22
CA SER A 156 7.77 9.58 -0.01
C SER A 156 9.15 9.84 -0.60
N ALA A 157 10.17 9.14 -0.10
CA ALA A 157 11.51 9.16 -0.71
C ALA A 157 11.53 8.43 -2.07
N ASP A 158 10.59 7.51 -2.31
CA ASP A 158 10.42 6.85 -3.59
C ASP A 158 9.36 7.59 -4.43
N PRO A 159 9.75 8.28 -5.51
CA PRO A 159 8.82 9.01 -6.38
C PRO A 159 7.91 8.08 -7.18
N ARG A 160 8.15 6.76 -7.17
CA ARG A 160 7.32 5.77 -7.88
C ARG A 160 6.06 5.40 -7.08
N LYS A 161 5.98 5.76 -5.79
CA LYS A 161 4.82 5.50 -4.91
C LYS A 161 3.65 6.44 -5.19
N ALA A 162 2.93 6.16 -6.27
CA ALA A 162 1.75 6.92 -6.72
C ALA A 162 0.67 7.03 -5.63
N ASN A 163 0.46 5.94 -4.88
CA ASN A 163 -0.50 5.90 -3.78
C ASN A 163 -0.20 6.93 -2.68
N HIS A 164 1.07 7.28 -2.48
CA HIS A 164 1.45 8.34 -1.55
C HIS A 164 1.06 9.72 -2.07
N ALA A 165 1.28 9.99 -3.36
CA ALA A 165 0.87 11.25 -4.00
C ALA A 165 -0.66 11.40 -4.02
N GLU A 166 -1.36 10.30 -4.29
CA GLU A 166 -2.82 10.25 -4.20
C GLU A 166 -3.32 10.52 -2.79
N MET A 167 -2.74 9.93 -1.73
CA MET A 167 -3.16 10.27 -0.36
C MET A 167 -2.97 11.76 -0.03
N ALA A 168 -1.93 12.41 -0.57
CA ALA A 168 -1.78 13.85 -0.42
C ALA A 168 -2.95 14.61 -1.06
N GLN A 169 -3.43 14.18 -2.23
CA GLN A 169 -4.63 14.75 -2.84
C GLN A 169 -5.91 14.40 -2.09
N ILE A 170 -6.09 13.15 -1.64
CA ILE A 170 -7.24 12.76 -0.82
C ILE A 170 -7.34 13.71 0.39
N ALA A 171 -6.23 13.92 1.11
CA ALA A 171 -6.22 14.81 2.27
C ALA A 171 -6.60 16.28 1.96
N ARG A 172 -6.40 16.75 0.73
CA ARG A 172 -6.81 18.10 0.30
C ARG A 172 -8.31 18.20 -0.01
N PHE A 173 -8.93 17.10 -0.41
CA PHE A 173 -10.36 17.06 -0.76
C PHE A 173 -11.27 16.66 0.41
N LEU A 174 -10.71 16.07 1.48
CA LEU A 174 -11.47 15.75 2.68
C LEU A 174 -11.92 17.03 3.41
N SER A 175 -13.13 17.02 3.96
CA SER A 175 -13.54 17.96 4.99
C SER A 175 -12.96 17.59 6.36
N ASP A 176 -12.84 18.55 7.28
CA ASP A 176 -12.32 18.26 8.63
C ASP A 176 -13.22 17.26 9.40
N GLY A 177 -14.53 17.28 9.10
CA GLY A 177 -15.49 16.31 9.64
C GLY A 177 -15.23 14.89 9.13
N GLU A 178 -14.96 14.73 7.84
CA GLU A 178 -14.60 13.43 7.25
C GLU A 178 -13.27 12.91 7.76
N MET A 179 -12.26 13.79 7.91
CA MET A 179 -10.98 13.42 8.51
C MET A 179 -11.17 12.86 9.92
N LYS A 180 -11.99 13.52 10.73
CA LYS A 180 -12.32 13.09 12.09
C LYS A 180 -13.09 11.78 12.10
N ALA A 181 -14.11 11.64 11.24
CA ALA A 181 -14.91 10.42 11.15
C ALA A 181 -14.06 9.20 10.75
N ALA A 182 -13.19 9.34 9.76
CA ALA A 182 -12.27 8.28 9.35
C ALA A 182 -11.26 7.93 10.46
N ALA A 183 -10.70 8.95 11.13
CA ALA A 183 -9.75 8.74 12.22
C ALA A 183 -10.38 8.02 13.42
N GLU A 184 -11.59 8.41 13.82
CA GLU A 184 -12.33 7.76 14.93
C GLU A 184 -12.74 6.33 14.57
N TYR A 185 -13.17 6.09 13.33
CA TYR A 185 -13.51 4.76 12.84
C TYR A 185 -12.31 3.81 12.85
N TYR A 186 -11.18 4.21 12.26
CA TYR A 186 -10.01 3.34 12.17
C TYR A 186 -9.28 3.18 13.51
N ALA A 187 -9.50 4.06 14.49
CA ALA A 187 -8.91 3.94 15.82
C ALA A 187 -9.64 2.94 16.76
N ALA A 188 -10.89 2.61 16.45
CA ALA A 188 -11.78 1.81 17.30
C ALA A 188 -11.51 0.30 17.24
#